data_AF-A0A9P0ZBP3-F1
#
_entry.id   AF-A0A9P0ZBP3-F1
#
_cell.length_a   1.000
_cell.length_b   1.000
_cell.length_c   1.000
_cell.angle_alpha   90.00
_cell.angle_beta   90.00
_cell.angle_gamma   90.00
#
_symmetry.space_group_name_H-M   'P 1'
#
loop_
_entity.id
_entity.type
_entity.pdbx_description
1 polymer ?
#
loop_
_entity_poly.entity_id
_entity_poly.type
_entity_poly.pdbx_seq_one_letter_code
_entity_poly.pdbx_strand_id
1 'polypeptide(L)'
;MKMNLVEGMEILQASYSSLGKEMNELKSEAEEIEKEIGKVGKEMNSKMRILQSKADDIGVIAGVSLDKQRELLDIQSAALDGLHILTNFQSQALEESRGTLQRLAETGEKQQEELLRKQEMLQHAHDHLVENSKIILAAQEAFESKQASMFVAIDKLFALHNAILLESRLMKAFLVYSLSIFLLYMLTSTKQTYNVRPRLYIGLCVTFLIEFCIVRYGTDEMEKQAWIVGMIRSVYVALASIQLLYAVWTYRDYEVLNHHILLTLMEKVNGIQAHKQISWEMDSDSESEVEWCSWLEKELQEEVDSLQDPDYLLPVEQEVSENSLVENNSSSFSTVRRYNLRNRSLQRF
;
A
#
# COMPACT_ATOMS: atom_id res chain seq x y z
N MET A 1 -112.66 71.73 -156.21
CA MET A 1 -111.81 72.20 -155.09
C MET A 1 -112.46 72.02 -153.70
N LYS A 2 -113.38 71.05 -153.49
CA LYS A 2 -114.00 70.73 -152.19
C LYS A 2 -113.79 69.27 -151.73
N MET A 3 -113.29 68.36 -152.58
CA MET A 3 -113.03 66.95 -152.22
C MET A 3 -111.66 66.73 -151.57
N ASN A 4 -110.61 67.48 -151.95
CA ASN A 4 -109.26 67.28 -151.41
C ASN A 4 -109.06 67.78 -149.97
N LEU A 5 -110.03 68.48 -149.38
CA LEU A 5 -109.97 68.94 -147.98
C LEU A 5 -110.54 67.89 -147.01
N VAL A 6 -111.48 67.07 -147.48
CA VAL A 6 -112.15 66.03 -146.66
C VAL A 6 -111.22 64.82 -146.50
N GLU A 7 -110.55 64.41 -147.58
CA GLU A 7 -109.59 63.31 -147.58
C GLU A 7 -108.32 63.65 -146.75
N GLY A 8 -107.87 64.91 -146.79
CA GLY A 8 -106.80 65.39 -145.92
C GLY A 8 -107.18 65.44 -144.44
N MET A 9 -108.47 65.65 -144.12
CA MET A 9 -108.99 65.65 -142.75
C MET A 9 -109.09 64.22 -142.19
N GLU A 10 -109.48 63.24 -143.01
CA GLU A 10 -109.50 61.82 -142.63
C GLU A 10 -108.10 61.26 -142.40
N ILE A 11 -107.12 61.61 -143.25
CA ILE A 11 -105.71 61.19 -143.07
C ILE A 11 -105.11 61.83 -141.80
N LEU A 12 -105.46 63.10 -141.51
CA LEU A 12 -105.01 63.76 -140.29
C LEU A 12 -105.62 63.12 -139.03
N GLN A 13 -106.90 62.75 -139.06
CA GLN A 13 -107.58 62.06 -137.97
C GLN A 13 -107.06 60.64 -137.76
N ALA A 14 -106.75 59.92 -138.85
CA ALA A 14 -106.11 58.62 -138.81
C ALA A 14 -104.70 58.71 -138.20
N SER A 15 -103.88 59.69 -138.62
CA SER A 15 -102.55 59.94 -138.04
C SER A 15 -102.61 60.39 -136.57
N TYR A 16 -103.62 61.17 -136.18
CA TYR A 16 -103.82 61.53 -134.77
C TYR A 16 -104.23 60.32 -133.93
N SER A 17 -105.04 59.42 -134.48
CA SER A 17 -105.46 58.18 -133.81
C SER A 17 -104.34 57.15 -133.71
N SER A 18 -103.47 57.03 -134.73
CA SER A 18 -102.31 56.15 -134.70
C SER A 18 -101.24 56.69 -133.75
N LEU A 19 -100.99 58.00 -133.74
CA LEU A 19 -100.06 58.64 -132.80
C LEU A 19 -100.54 58.52 -131.35
N GLY A 20 -101.85 58.67 -131.10
CA GLY A 20 -102.43 58.43 -129.78
C GLY A 20 -102.30 56.97 -129.32
N LYS A 21 -102.32 56.02 -130.26
CA LYS A 21 -102.11 54.60 -129.98
C LYS A 21 -100.64 54.28 -129.69
N GLU A 22 -99.71 54.78 -130.50
CA GLU A 22 -98.27 54.66 -130.27
C GLU A 22 -97.83 55.34 -128.97
N MET A 23 -98.40 56.50 -128.63
CA MET A 23 -98.14 57.18 -127.36
C MET A 23 -98.61 56.36 -126.14
N ASN A 24 -99.73 55.66 -126.27
CA ASN A 24 -100.22 54.76 -125.22
C ASN A 24 -99.39 53.47 -125.11
N GLU A 25 -98.92 52.93 -126.24
CA GLU A 25 -97.98 51.79 -126.26
C GLU A 25 -96.63 52.18 -125.62
N LEU A 26 -96.08 53.36 -125.96
CA LEU A 26 -94.86 53.88 -125.35
C LEU A 26 -95.02 54.13 -123.85
N LYS A 27 -96.19 54.63 -123.43
CA LYS A 27 -96.50 54.81 -122.00
C LYS A 27 -96.54 53.46 -121.27
N SER A 28 -97.16 52.45 -121.87
CA SER A 28 -97.20 51.09 -121.31
C SER A 28 -95.80 50.48 -121.22
N GLU A 29 -94.97 50.66 -122.24
CA GLU A 29 -93.58 50.16 -122.26
C GLU A 29 -92.71 50.89 -121.22
N ALA A 30 -92.90 52.20 -121.06
CA ALA A 30 -92.24 52.98 -120.01
C ALA A 30 -92.65 52.55 -118.59
N GLU A 31 -93.94 52.25 -118.36
CA GLU A 31 -94.44 51.70 -117.09
C GLU A 31 -93.87 50.30 -116.81
N GLU A 32 -93.71 49.45 -117.84
CA GLU A 32 -93.08 48.14 -117.71
C GLU A 32 -91.58 48.23 -117.41
N ILE A 33 -90.88 49.15 -118.08
CA ILE A 33 -89.47 49.46 -117.80
C ILE A 33 -89.30 49.96 -116.37
N GLU A 34 -90.15 50.87 -115.90
CA GLU A 34 -90.12 51.37 -114.52
C GLU A 34 -90.29 50.23 -113.51
N LYS A 35 -91.19 49.29 -113.80
CA LYS A 35 -91.43 48.12 -112.95
C LYS A 35 -90.22 47.18 -112.91
N GLU A 36 -89.58 46.90 -114.04
CA GLU A 36 -88.36 46.07 -114.08
C GLU A 36 -87.15 46.78 -113.46
N ILE A 37 -86.99 48.10 -113.65
CA ILE A 37 -85.99 48.91 -112.92
C ILE A 37 -86.22 48.82 -111.41
N GLY A 38 -87.47 48.91 -110.96
CA GLY A 38 -87.83 48.76 -109.55
C GLY A 38 -87.52 47.35 -109.00
N LYS A 39 -87.69 46.31 -109.81
CA LYS A 39 -87.39 44.92 -109.44
C LYS A 39 -85.88 44.67 -109.39
N VAL A 40 -85.13 45.10 -110.40
CA VAL A 40 -83.66 45.05 -110.43
C VAL A 40 -83.07 45.87 -109.28
N GLY A 41 -83.61 47.06 -108.99
CA GLY A 41 -83.19 47.89 -107.88
C GLY A 41 -83.39 47.21 -106.51
N LYS A 42 -84.52 46.52 -106.31
CA LYS A 42 -84.78 45.73 -105.10
C LYS A 42 -83.85 44.51 -104.99
N GLU A 43 -83.64 43.77 -106.08
CA GLU A 43 -82.73 42.62 -106.09
C GLU A 43 -81.28 43.07 -105.84
N MET A 44 -80.84 44.16 -106.46
CA MET A 44 -79.53 44.75 -106.26
C MET A 44 -79.32 45.22 -104.83
N ASN A 45 -80.31 45.89 -104.23
CA ASN A 45 -80.26 46.29 -102.82
C ASN A 45 -80.18 45.06 -101.90
N SER A 46 -80.94 44.00 -102.19
CA SER A 46 -80.86 42.74 -101.45
C SER A 46 -79.48 42.11 -101.54
N LYS A 47 -78.88 42.01 -102.73
CA LYS A 47 -77.53 41.47 -102.91
C LYS A 47 -76.46 42.34 -102.25
N MET A 48 -76.59 43.67 -102.33
CA MET A 48 -75.66 44.61 -101.69
C MET A 48 -75.69 44.47 -100.17
N ARG A 49 -76.88 44.35 -99.57
CA ARG A 49 -77.02 44.07 -98.12
C ARG A 49 -76.39 42.75 -97.72
N ILE A 50 -76.56 41.70 -98.51
CA ILE A 50 -75.93 40.40 -98.24
C ILE A 50 -74.40 40.51 -98.33
N LEU A 51 -73.89 41.20 -99.35
CA LEU A 51 -72.45 41.38 -99.53
C LEU A 51 -71.84 42.18 -98.38
N GLN A 52 -72.51 43.27 -97.97
CA GLN A 52 -72.08 44.09 -96.85
C GLN A 52 -72.10 43.31 -95.54
N SER A 53 -73.19 42.60 -95.23
CA SER A 53 -73.27 41.73 -94.05
C SER A 53 -72.15 40.70 -94.03
N LYS A 54 -71.83 40.08 -95.17
CA LYS A 54 -70.76 39.08 -95.25
C LYS A 54 -69.37 39.70 -95.11
N ALA A 55 -69.17 40.92 -95.63
CA ALA A 55 -67.94 41.67 -95.44
C ALA A 55 -67.76 42.09 -93.98
N ASP A 56 -68.83 42.51 -93.31
CA ASP A 56 -68.83 42.84 -91.89
C ASP A 56 -68.51 41.61 -91.03
N ASP A 57 -69.14 40.45 -91.31
CA ASP A 57 -68.85 39.18 -90.62
C ASP A 57 -67.38 38.77 -90.80
N ILE A 58 -66.84 38.87 -92.02
CA ILE A 58 -65.42 38.60 -92.30
C ILE A 58 -64.53 39.57 -91.52
N GLY A 59 -64.89 40.86 -91.47
CA GLY A 59 -64.16 41.87 -90.73
C GLY A 59 -64.10 41.56 -89.23
N VAL A 60 -65.23 41.19 -88.63
CA VAL A 60 -65.32 40.83 -87.21
C VAL A 60 -64.53 39.55 -86.92
N ILE A 61 -64.71 38.50 -87.72
CA ILE A 61 -64.02 37.21 -87.51
C ILE A 61 -62.50 37.36 -87.71
N ALA A 62 -62.08 38.10 -88.74
CA ALA A 62 -60.66 38.37 -88.97
C ALA A 62 -60.05 39.19 -87.84
N GLY A 63 -60.77 40.20 -87.33
CA GLY A 63 -60.35 40.97 -86.16
C GLY A 63 -60.13 40.10 -84.93
N VAL A 64 -61.15 39.30 -84.56
CA VAL A 64 -61.05 38.37 -83.41
C VAL A 64 -59.95 37.33 -83.61
N SER A 65 -59.76 36.83 -84.83
CA SER A 65 -58.68 35.88 -85.11
C SER A 65 -57.30 36.50 -84.99
N LEU A 66 -57.12 37.75 -85.43
CA LEU A 66 -55.86 38.49 -85.30
C LEU A 66 -55.56 38.81 -83.83
N ASP A 67 -56.55 39.24 -83.05
CA ASP A 67 -56.39 39.49 -81.62
C ASP A 67 -55.97 38.22 -80.87
N LYS A 68 -56.60 37.08 -81.18
CA LYS A 68 -56.23 35.78 -80.60
C LYS A 68 -54.82 35.34 -80.99
N GLN A 69 -54.41 35.54 -82.25
CA GLN A 69 -53.05 35.21 -82.68
C GLN A 69 -52.01 36.08 -81.97
N ARG A 70 -52.33 37.37 -81.74
CA ARG A 70 -51.48 38.27 -80.97
C ARG A 70 -51.33 37.81 -79.52
N GLU A 71 -52.43 37.48 -78.85
CA GLU A 71 -52.40 36.95 -77.47
C GLU A 71 -51.57 35.66 -77.38
N LEU A 72 -51.70 34.77 -78.36
CA LEU A 72 -50.91 33.54 -78.44
C LEU A 72 -49.41 33.82 -78.58
N LEU A 73 -49.03 34.79 -79.40
CA LEU A 73 -47.63 35.20 -79.57
C LEU A 73 -47.07 35.82 -78.28
N ASP A 74 -47.85 36.65 -77.59
CA ASP A 74 -47.44 37.23 -76.31
C ASP A 74 -47.24 36.15 -75.24
N ILE A 75 -48.14 35.16 -75.17
CA ILE A 75 -48.01 34.01 -74.26
C ILE A 75 -46.78 33.17 -74.61
N GLN A 76 -46.54 32.90 -75.90
CA GLN A 76 -45.35 32.15 -76.33
C GLN A 76 -44.06 32.89 -76.01
N SER A 77 -44.04 34.22 -76.17
CA SER A 77 -42.90 35.05 -75.79
C SER A 77 -42.62 34.95 -74.28
N ALA A 78 -43.65 35.08 -73.45
CA ALA A 78 -43.51 34.96 -72.00
C ALA A 78 -43.06 33.54 -71.58
N ALA A 79 -43.54 32.50 -72.26
CA ALA A 79 -43.11 31.13 -72.02
C ALA A 79 -41.64 30.90 -72.42
N LEU A 80 -41.19 31.50 -73.53
CA LEU A 80 -39.80 31.45 -73.98
C LEU A 80 -38.87 32.15 -72.98
N ASP A 81 -39.24 33.33 -72.48
CA ASP A 81 -38.49 34.05 -71.45
C ASP A 81 -38.41 33.22 -70.15
N GLY A 82 -39.52 32.60 -69.74
CA GLY A 82 -39.55 31.67 -68.60
C GLY A 82 -38.62 30.47 -68.80
N LEU A 83 -38.56 29.91 -70.01
CA LEU A 83 -37.66 28.80 -70.34
C LEU A 83 -36.19 29.22 -70.26
N HIS A 84 -35.86 30.44 -70.73
CA HIS A 84 -34.51 30.98 -70.64
C HIS A 84 -34.08 31.19 -69.18
N ILE A 85 -34.96 31.72 -68.33
CA ILE A 85 -34.71 31.85 -66.89
C ILE A 85 -34.48 30.48 -66.25
N LEU A 86 -35.33 29.49 -66.56
CA LEU A 86 -35.19 28.14 -66.03
C LEU A 86 -33.87 27.48 -66.48
N THR A 87 -33.48 27.69 -67.73
CA THR A 87 -32.23 27.16 -68.28
C THR A 87 -31.02 27.76 -67.56
N ASN A 88 -31.03 29.08 -67.32
CA ASN A 88 -29.98 29.76 -66.57
C ASN A 88 -29.93 29.33 -65.11
N PHE A 89 -31.10 29.13 -64.48
CA PHE A 89 -31.16 28.64 -63.11
C PHE A 89 -30.61 27.21 -63.01
N GLN A 90 -30.94 26.34 -63.97
CA GLN A 90 -30.41 24.98 -64.03
C GLN A 90 -28.90 24.96 -64.25
N SER A 91 -28.36 25.81 -65.13
CA SER A 91 -26.91 25.87 -65.35
C SER A 91 -26.17 26.34 -64.11
N GLN A 92 -26.67 27.39 -63.44
CA GLN A 92 -26.11 27.89 -62.19
C GLN A 92 -26.16 26.84 -61.08
N ALA A 93 -27.31 26.17 -60.88
CA ALA A 93 -27.45 25.13 -59.86
C ALA A 93 -26.49 23.95 -60.11
N LEU A 94 -26.26 23.59 -61.38
CA LEU A 94 -25.35 22.52 -61.76
C LEU A 94 -23.88 22.93 -61.51
N GLU A 95 -23.53 24.18 -61.78
CA GLU A 95 -22.21 24.73 -61.48
C GLU A 95 -21.95 24.83 -59.97
N GLU A 96 -22.93 25.28 -59.19
CA GLU A 96 -22.88 25.27 -57.72
C GLU A 96 -22.78 23.84 -57.16
N SER A 97 -23.54 22.89 -57.74
CA SER A 97 -23.47 21.48 -57.37
C SER A 97 -22.09 20.87 -57.66
N ARG A 98 -21.48 21.19 -58.81
CA ARG A 98 -20.11 20.77 -59.11
C ARG A 98 -19.09 21.38 -58.14
N GLY A 99 -19.22 22.66 -57.83
CA GLY A 99 -18.34 23.34 -56.88
C GLY A 99 -18.45 22.77 -55.46
N THR A 100 -19.66 22.43 -55.01
CA THR A 100 -19.86 21.77 -53.71
C THR A 100 -19.33 20.35 -53.67
N LEU A 101 -19.51 19.56 -54.75
CA LEU A 101 -18.94 18.22 -54.87
C LEU A 101 -17.40 18.25 -54.81
N GLN A 102 -16.78 19.21 -55.51
CA GLN A 102 -15.32 19.37 -55.49
C GLN A 102 -14.81 19.72 -54.08
N ARG A 103 -15.48 20.63 -53.38
CA ARG A 103 -15.14 20.95 -51.98
C ARG A 103 -15.31 19.76 -51.05
N LEU A 104 -16.34 18.95 -51.26
CA LEU A 104 -16.58 17.74 -50.47
C LEU A 104 -15.48 16.70 -50.72
N ALA A 105 -15.06 16.50 -51.96
CA ALA A 105 -13.96 15.61 -52.31
C ALA A 105 -12.64 16.05 -51.66
N GLU A 106 -12.30 17.35 -51.76
CA GLU A 106 -11.10 17.92 -51.12
C GLU A 106 -11.14 17.80 -49.59
N THR A 107 -12.32 18.02 -49.00
CA THR A 107 -12.51 17.86 -47.54
C THR A 107 -12.38 16.39 -47.13
N GLY A 108 -12.91 15.47 -47.92
CA GLY A 108 -12.80 14.03 -47.68
C GLY A 108 -11.36 13.54 -47.73
N GLU A 109 -10.58 14.00 -48.71
CA GLU A 109 -9.15 13.69 -48.82
C GLU A 109 -8.36 14.20 -47.60
N LYS A 110 -8.59 15.46 -47.19
CA LYS A 110 -7.97 16.04 -45.99
C LYS A 110 -8.32 15.27 -44.72
N GLN A 111 -9.58 14.86 -44.56
CA GLN A 111 -10.00 14.05 -43.42
C GLN A 111 -9.34 12.68 -43.41
N GLN A 112 -9.17 12.05 -44.57
CA GLN A 112 -8.50 10.76 -44.68
C GLN A 112 -7.00 10.86 -44.35
N GLU A 113 -6.33 11.93 -44.78
CA GLU A 113 -4.94 12.22 -44.42
C GLU A 113 -4.78 12.50 -42.91
N GLU A 114 -5.69 13.28 -42.32
CA GLU A 114 -5.67 13.55 -40.88
C GLU A 114 -5.89 12.28 -40.05
N LEU A 115 -6.79 11.38 -40.49
CA LEU A 115 -7.02 10.09 -39.84
C LEU A 115 -5.77 9.19 -39.90
N LEU A 116 -5.11 9.11 -41.06
CA LEU A 116 -3.85 8.36 -41.20
C LEU A 116 -2.78 8.91 -40.25
N ARG A 117 -2.63 10.24 -40.18
CA ARG A 117 -1.67 10.88 -39.28
C ARG A 117 -1.99 10.62 -37.80
N LYS A 118 -3.28 10.66 -37.42
CA LYS A 118 -3.69 10.32 -36.05
C LYS A 118 -3.43 8.85 -35.73
N GLN A 119 -3.65 7.94 -36.67
CA GLN A 119 -3.36 6.53 -36.48
C GLN A 119 -1.87 6.26 -36.31
N GLU A 120 -1.01 6.92 -37.09
CA GLU A 120 0.44 6.84 -36.94
C GLU A 120 0.91 7.37 -35.58
N MET A 121 0.39 8.52 -35.15
CA MET A 121 0.68 9.08 -33.82
C MET A 121 0.23 8.14 -32.69
N LEU A 122 -0.96 7.53 -32.83
CA LEU A 122 -1.49 6.59 -31.85
C LEU A 122 -0.63 5.31 -31.78
N GLN A 123 -0.14 4.83 -32.93
CA GLN A 123 0.74 3.68 -32.99
C GLN A 123 2.09 3.96 -32.33
N HIS A 124 2.70 5.12 -32.61
CA HIS A 124 3.93 5.55 -31.93
C HIS A 124 3.72 5.70 -30.40
N ALA A 125 2.60 6.27 -29.97
CA ALA A 125 2.26 6.38 -28.56
C ALA A 125 2.06 5.00 -27.90
N HIS A 126 1.45 4.05 -28.63
CA HIS A 126 1.27 2.68 -28.17
C HIS A 126 2.61 1.96 -28.02
N ASP A 127 3.49 2.05 -29.01
CA ASP A 127 4.83 1.45 -28.97
C ASP A 127 5.65 1.99 -27.79
N HIS A 128 5.62 3.32 -27.58
CA HIS A 128 6.27 3.95 -26.44
C HIS A 128 5.65 3.53 -25.09
N LEU A 129 4.33 3.31 -25.03
CA LEU A 129 3.68 2.81 -23.83
C LEU A 129 4.09 1.36 -23.54
N VAL A 130 4.18 0.51 -24.57
CA VAL A 130 4.66 -0.88 -24.45
C VAL A 130 6.10 -0.89 -23.98
N GLU A 131 6.97 -0.07 -24.54
CA GLU A 131 8.37 0.05 -24.10
C GLU A 131 8.45 0.50 -22.63
N ASN A 132 7.71 1.55 -22.25
CA ASN A 132 7.66 1.99 -20.85
C ASN A 132 7.12 0.92 -19.92
N SER A 133 6.10 0.17 -20.34
CA SER A 133 5.56 -0.94 -19.54
C SER A 133 6.62 -2.03 -19.32
N LYS A 134 7.45 -2.32 -20.32
CA LYS A 134 8.55 -3.27 -20.22
C LYS A 134 9.66 -2.77 -19.31
N ILE A 135 10.00 -1.48 -19.38
CA ILE A 135 10.97 -0.84 -18.48
C ILE A 135 10.45 -0.88 -17.03
N ILE A 136 9.17 -0.56 -16.82
CA ILE A 136 8.54 -0.60 -15.49
C ILE A 136 8.52 -2.03 -14.96
N LEU A 137 8.19 -3.02 -15.78
CA LEU A 137 8.21 -4.43 -15.39
C LEU A 137 9.62 -4.87 -14.97
N ALA A 138 10.64 -4.54 -15.77
CA ALA A 138 12.03 -4.84 -15.44
C ALA A 138 12.48 -4.13 -14.15
N ALA A 139 12.03 -2.88 -13.93
CA ALA A 139 12.28 -2.16 -12.69
C ALA A 139 11.59 -2.84 -11.50
N GLN A 140 10.33 -3.29 -11.64
CA GLN A 140 9.60 -4.01 -10.61
C GLN A 140 10.28 -5.34 -10.25
N GLU A 141 10.73 -6.12 -11.23
CA GLU A 141 11.49 -7.35 -10.99
C GLU A 141 12.80 -7.07 -10.25
N ALA A 142 13.52 -6.00 -10.63
CA ALA A 142 14.71 -5.55 -9.91
C ALA A 142 14.40 -5.07 -8.48
N PHE A 143 13.26 -4.41 -8.28
CA PHE A 143 12.79 -3.98 -6.95
C PHE A 143 12.41 -5.18 -6.08
N GLU A 144 11.71 -6.17 -6.61
CA GLU A 144 11.34 -7.39 -5.90
C GLU A 144 12.59 -8.17 -5.47
N SER A 145 13.56 -8.34 -6.38
CA SER A 145 14.86 -8.93 -6.08
C SER A 145 15.62 -8.15 -4.99
N LYS A 146 15.60 -6.80 -5.06
CA LYS A 146 16.22 -5.94 -4.04
C LYS A 146 15.49 -6.02 -2.70
N GLN A 147 14.18 -6.13 -2.71
CA GLN A 147 13.37 -6.27 -1.50
C GLN A 147 13.60 -7.64 -0.86
N ALA A 148 13.63 -8.72 -1.64
CA ALA A 148 13.96 -10.05 -1.15
C ALA A 148 15.36 -10.10 -0.53
N SER A 149 16.37 -9.51 -1.17
CA SER A 149 17.72 -9.40 -0.61
C SER A 149 17.79 -8.50 0.63
N MET A 150 16.99 -7.43 0.70
CA MET A 150 16.85 -6.60 1.90
C MET A 150 16.21 -7.36 3.06
N PHE A 151 15.15 -8.15 2.83
CA PHE A 151 14.54 -8.98 3.88
C PHE A 151 15.54 -10.00 4.44
N VAL A 152 16.31 -10.66 3.56
CA VAL A 152 17.38 -11.58 3.99
C VAL A 152 18.45 -10.85 4.81
N ALA A 153 18.81 -9.61 4.44
CA ALA A 153 19.75 -8.81 5.21
C ALA A 153 19.17 -8.39 6.58
N ILE A 154 17.88 -8.05 6.65
CA ILE A 154 17.18 -7.72 7.90
C ILE A 154 17.12 -8.93 8.83
N ASP A 155 16.79 -10.13 8.31
CA ASP A 155 16.77 -11.35 9.13
C ASP A 155 18.16 -11.65 9.69
N LYS A 156 19.22 -11.48 8.87
CA LYS A 156 20.61 -11.61 9.34
C LYS A 156 20.97 -10.54 10.37
N LEU A 157 20.48 -9.31 10.22
CA LEU A 157 20.69 -8.23 11.18
C LEU A 157 19.97 -8.53 12.50
N PHE A 158 18.75 -9.07 12.49
CA PHE A 158 18.05 -9.47 13.70
C PHE A 158 18.73 -10.65 14.38
N ALA A 159 19.18 -11.66 13.63
CA ALA A 159 19.96 -12.76 14.19
C ALA A 159 21.26 -12.26 14.84
N LEU A 160 21.96 -11.34 14.18
CA LEU A 160 23.17 -10.70 14.73
C LEU A 160 22.85 -9.84 15.95
N HIS A 161 21.78 -9.04 15.92
CA HIS A 161 21.37 -8.19 17.03
C HIS A 161 21.00 -9.04 18.25
N ASN A 162 20.27 -10.14 18.05
CA ASN A 162 19.93 -11.08 19.11
C ASN A 162 21.18 -11.76 19.67
N ALA A 163 22.15 -12.14 18.83
CA ALA A 163 23.42 -12.69 19.28
C ALA A 163 24.22 -11.67 20.12
N ILE A 164 24.32 -10.41 19.65
CA ILE A 164 25.01 -9.33 20.37
C ILE A 164 24.31 -9.00 21.69
N LEU A 165 22.96 -8.95 21.71
CA LEU A 165 22.20 -8.67 22.92
C LEU A 165 22.44 -9.77 23.97
N LEU A 166 22.42 -11.04 23.55
CA LEU A 166 22.70 -12.18 24.42
C LEU A 166 24.14 -12.14 24.95
N GLU A 167 25.13 -11.86 24.08
CA GLU A 167 26.53 -11.72 24.47
C GLU A 167 26.75 -10.56 25.46
N SER A 168 26.12 -9.40 25.21
CA SER A 168 26.20 -8.24 26.11
C SER A 168 25.60 -8.51 27.50
N ARG A 169 24.53 -9.31 27.57
CA ARG A 169 23.89 -9.69 28.82
C ARG A 169 24.79 -10.62 29.64
N LEU A 170 25.48 -11.56 28.99
CA LEU A 170 26.45 -12.44 29.64
C LEU A 170 27.62 -11.63 30.22
N MET A 171 28.15 -10.67 29.46
CA MET A 171 29.23 -9.80 29.95
C MET A 171 28.80 -8.98 31.18
N LYS A 172 27.57 -8.43 31.16
CA LYS A 172 27.01 -7.69 32.30
C LYS A 172 26.85 -8.57 33.54
N ALA A 173 26.31 -9.77 33.40
CA ALA A 173 26.18 -10.72 34.51
C ALA A 173 27.57 -11.06 35.09
N PHE A 174 28.53 -11.42 34.24
CA PHE A 174 29.90 -11.72 34.64
C PHE A 174 30.54 -10.60 35.48
N LEU A 175 30.42 -9.34 35.05
CA LEU A 175 30.95 -8.19 35.80
C LEU A 175 30.29 -8.02 37.17
N VAL A 176 28.96 -8.16 37.26
CA VAL A 176 28.22 -8.02 38.52
C VAL A 176 28.62 -9.11 39.52
N TYR A 177 28.73 -10.36 39.07
CA TYR A 177 29.12 -11.47 39.94
C TYR A 177 30.59 -11.41 40.35
N SER A 178 31.49 -10.99 39.45
CA SER A 178 32.90 -10.72 39.79
C SER A 178 33.02 -9.67 40.89
N LEU A 179 32.28 -8.56 40.76
CA LEU A 179 32.22 -7.52 41.79
C LEU A 179 31.61 -8.05 43.11
N SER A 180 30.59 -8.91 43.03
CA SER A 180 29.96 -9.52 44.20
C SER A 180 30.92 -10.46 44.96
N ILE A 181 31.74 -11.25 44.27
CA ILE A 181 32.80 -12.07 44.89
C ILE A 181 33.79 -11.18 45.64
N PHE A 182 34.21 -10.08 45.01
CA PHE A 182 35.14 -9.12 45.64
C PHE A 182 34.53 -8.45 46.87
N LEU A 183 33.26 -8.03 46.80
CA LEU A 183 32.54 -7.45 47.93
C LEU A 183 32.37 -8.46 49.08
N LEU A 184 32.03 -9.72 48.76
CA LEU A 184 31.96 -10.79 49.75
C LEU A 184 33.32 -11.08 50.37
N TYR A 185 34.40 -11.05 49.57
CA TYR A 185 35.77 -11.18 50.08
C TYR A 185 36.11 -10.08 51.08
N MET A 186 35.84 -8.83 50.72
CA MET A 186 36.07 -7.67 51.60
C MET A 186 35.23 -7.77 52.88
N LEU A 187 33.94 -8.10 52.76
CA LEU A 187 33.01 -8.17 53.90
C LEU A 187 33.33 -9.34 54.85
N THR A 188 33.86 -10.44 54.32
CA THR A 188 34.18 -11.64 55.10
C THR A 188 35.64 -11.64 55.60
N SER A 189 36.42 -10.58 55.32
CA SER A 189 37.82 -10.45 55.75
C SER A 189 37.98 -10.29 57.28
N THR A 190 36.92 -9.86 57.97
CA THR A 190 36.88 -9.72 59.42
C THR A 190 36.92 -11.08 60.13
N LYS A 191 37.72 -11.22 61.20
CA LYS A 191 37.88 -12.46 61.98
C LYS A 191 36.55 -13.12 62.38
N GLN A 192 35.53 -12.31 62.62
CA GLN A 192 34.18 -12.68 63.05
C GLN A 192 33.39 -13.56 62.06
N THR A 193 33.71 -13.52 60.77
CA THR A 193 32.88 -14.16 59.71
C THR A 193 33.58 -15.28 58.94
N TYR A 194 34.74 -15.75 59.42
CA TYR A 194 35.62 -16.68 58.68
C TYR A 194 34.96 -18.02 58.32
N ASN A 195 34.19 -18.62 59.24
CA ASN A 195 33.57 -19.94 59.03
C ASN A 195 32.46 -19.93 57.95
N VAL A 196 31.84 -18.77 57.70
CA VAL A 196 30.71 -18.64 56.76
C VAL A 196 31.18 -18.36 55.33
N ARG A 197 32.46 -18.02 55.14
CA ARG A 197 33.08 -17.68 53.85
C ARG A 197 32.92 -18.74 52.74
N PRO A 198 33.33 -20.01 52.92
CA PRO A 198 33.22 -21.01 51.85
C PRO A 198 31.76 -21.30 51.49
N ARG A 199 30.86 -21.27 52.48
CA ARG A 199 29.42 -21.53 52.27
C ARG A 199 28.76 -20.43 51.43
N LEU A 200 29.10 -19.16 51.67
CA LEU A 200 28.63 -18.04 50.86
C LEU A 200 29.17 -18.10 49.42
N TYR A 201 30.44 -18.47 49.21
CA TYR A 201 30.97 -18.62 47.85
C TYR A 201 30.32 -19.75 47.07
N ILE A 202 30.07 -20.91 47.70
CA ILE A 202 29.35 -22.00 47.05
C ILE A 202 27.93 -21.54 46.65
N GLY A 203 27.23 -20.83 47.54
CA GLY A 203 25.91 -20.26 47.23
C GLY A 203 25.93 -19.25 46.08
N LEU A 204 26.94 -18.38 46.02
CA LEU A 204 27.11 -17.42 44.94
C LEU A 204 27.37 -18.12 43.59
N CYS A 205 28.22 -19.15 43.58
CA CYS A 205 28.51 -19.92 42.37
C CYS A 205 27.26 -20.64 41.84
N VAL A 206 26.47 -21.25 42.73
CA VAL A 206 25.22 -21.91 42.34
C VAL A 206 24.21 -20.91 41.77
N THR A 207 24.05 -19.74 42.40
CA THR A 207 23.13 -18.71 41.89
C THR A 207 23.57 -18.13 40.55
N PHE A 208 24.88 -17.96 40.34
CA PHE A 208 25.45 -17.57 39.05
C PHE A 208 25.16 -18.60 37.96
N LEU A 209 25.35 -19.90 38.23
CA LEU A 209 25.07 -20.95 37.25
C LEU A 209 23.58 -21.03 36.89
N ILE A 210 22.69 -20.88 37.88
CA ILE A 210 21.24 -20.85 37.64
C ILE A 210 20.87 -19.65 36.76
N GLU A 211 21.43 -18.46 37.05
CA GLU A 211 21.18 -17.28 36.24
C GLU A 211 21.73 -17.43 34.81
N PHE A 212 22.93 -17.99 34.67
CA PHE A 212 23.53 -18.29 33.37
C PHE A 212 22.66 -19.24 32.54
N CYS A 213 22.12 -20.28 33.17
CA CYS A 213 21.19 -21.21 32.53
C CYS A 213 19.90 -20.51 32.10
N ILE A 214 19.31 -19.67 32.95
CA ILE A 214 18.10 -18.90 32.61
C ILE A 214 18.37 -17.93 31.46
N VAL A 215 19.53 -17.28 31.41
CA VAL A 215 19.91 -16.35 30.34
C VAL A 215 20.16 -17.06 29.01
N ARG A 216 20.79 -18.24 29.04
CA ARG A 216 21.14 -19.00 27.84
C ARG A 216 19.96 -19.77 27.24
N TYR A 217 19.10 -20.34 28.08
CA TYR A 217 17.99 -21.21 27.66
C TYR A 217 16.62 -20.55 27.75
N GLY A 218 16.50 -19.40 28.42
CA GLY A 218 15.24 -18.65 28.50
C GLY A 218 14.96 -17.93 27.19
N THR A 219 14.14 -18.55 26.34
CA THR A 219 13.53 -17.96 25.14
C THR A 219 12.22 -17.22 25.44
N ASP A 220 11.78 -17.19 26.70
CA ASP A 220 10.50 -16.63 27.12
C ASP A 220 10.56 -15.11 27.31
N GLU A 221 9.39 -14.44 27.29
CA GLU A 221 9.22 -12.98 27.31
C GLU A 221 10.26 -12.26 28.19
N MET A 222 11.03 -11.36 27.58
CA MET A 222 12.18 -10.67 28.20
C MET A 222 11.85 -10.05 29.58
N GLU A 223 10.61 -9.61 29.77
CA GLU A 223 10.14 -9.02 31.02
C GLU A 223 10.01 -10.05 32.14
N LYS A 224 9.45 -11.24 31.85
CA LYS A 224 9.32 -12.34 32.83
C LYS A 224 10.69 -12.87 33.23
N GLN A 225 11.61 -13.01 32.27
CA GLN A 225 12.97 -13.45 32.53
C GLN A 225 13.72 -12.48 33.45
N ALA A 226 13.60 -11.16 33.22
CA ALA A 226 14.23 -10.15 34.06
C ALA A 226 13.63 -10.12 35.48
N TRP A 227 12.31 -10.29 35.60
CA TRP A 227 11.63 -10.36 36.88
C TRP A 227 12.05 -11.58 37.71
N ILE A 228 12.10 -12.77 37.10
CA ILE A 228 12.55 -14.01 37.75
C ILE A 228 13.99 -13.89 38.24
N VAL A 229 14.89 -13.37 37.39
CA VAL A 229 16.30 -13.16 37.77
C VAL A 229 16.42 -12.15 38.92
N GLY A 230 15.63 -11.08 38.91
CA GLY A 230 15.58 -10.11 40.01
C GLY A 230 15.16 -10.75 41.34
N MET A 231 14.14 -11.61 41.31
CA MET A 231 13.67 -12.35 42.49
C MET A 231 14.74 -13.29 43.04
N ILE A 232 15.42 -14.07 42.18
CA ILE A 232 16.49 -14.99 42.59
C ILE A 232 17.63 -14.23 43.28
N ARG A 233 18.07 -13.10 42.71
CA ARG A 233 19.12 -12.25 43.31
C ARG A 233 18.71 -11.69 44.67
N SER A 234 17.47 -11.21 44.79
CA SER A 234 16.95 -10.67 46.05
C SER A 234 16.92 -11.72 47.16
N VAL A 235 16.43 -12.93 46.86
CA VAL A 235 16.40 -14.05 47.80
C VAL A 235 17.81 -14.43 48.25
N TYR A 236 18.77 -14.49 47.33
CA TYR A 236 20.16 -14.79 47.67
C TYR A 236 20.79 -13.72 48.58
N VAL A 237 20.60 -12.44 48.27
CA VAL A 237 21.10 -11.33 49.10
C VAL A 237 20.49 -11.38 50.50
N ALA A 238 19.20 -11.70 50.62
CA ALA A 238 18.53 -11.86 51.92
C ALA A 238 19.08 -13.06 52.71
N LEU A 239 19.31 -14.21 52.05
CA LEU A 239 19.93 -15.37 52.71
C LEU A 239 21.37 -15.07 53.15
N ALA A 240 22.15 -14.38 52.31
CA ALA A 240 23.50 -13.98 52.65
C ALA A 240 23.53 -12.99 53.83
N SER A 241 22.62 -12.01 53.87
CA SER A 241 22.53 -11.05 54.98
C SER A 241 22.11 -11.74 56.28
N ILE A 242 21.14 -12.66 56.24
CA ILE A 242 20.74 -13.46 57.42
C ILE A 242 21.90 -14.32 57.92
N GLN A 243 22.64 -14.98 57.02
CA GLN A 243 23.80 -15.81 57.39
C GLN A 243 24.93 -14.98 58.00
N LEU A 244 25.19 -13.79 57.47
CA LEU A 244 26.16 -12.86 58.05
C LEU A 244 25.68 -12.32 59.40
N LEU A 245 24.40 -11.96 59.54
CA LEU A 245 23.82 -11.50 60.79
C LEU A 245 23.88 -12.59 61.87
N TYR A 246 23.59 -13.84 61.50
CA TYR A 246 23.72 -14.99 62.39
C TYR A 246 25.16 -15.21 62.83
N ALA A 247 26.13 -15.08 61.92
CA ALA A 247 27.55 -15.18 62.23
C ALA A 247 28.00 -14.05 63.16
N VAL A 248 27.52 -12.84 62.95
CA VAL A 248 27.80 -11.68 63.79
C VAL A 248 27.20 -11.84 65.18
N TRP A 249 25.96 -12.35 65.28
CA TRP A 249 25.27 -12.54 66.56
C TRP A 249 25.83 -13.73 67.37
N THR A 250 26.20 -14.82 66.68
CA THR A 250 26.80 -16.01 67.31
C THR A 250 28.30 -15.82 67.61
N TYR A 251 28.87 -14.68 67.22
CA TYR A 251 30.25 -14.34 67.56
C TYR A 251 30.35 -13.99 69.04
N ARG A 252 30.72 -15.00 69.82
CA ARG A 252 31.17 -14.83 71.19
C ARG A 252 32.64 -14.46 71.14
N ASP A 253 33.02 -13.36 71.78
CA ASP A 253 34.40 -12.86 71.76
C ASP A 253 35.30 -13.79 72.59
N TYR A 254 35.75 -14.88 71.96
CA TYR A 254 36.51 -15.94 72.62
C TYR A 254 37.85 -15.45 73.16
N GLU A 255 38.44 -14.40 72.56
CA GLU A 255 39.68 -13.78 73.05
C GLU A 255 39.44 -13.07 74.40
N VAL A 256 38.33 -12.34 74.55
CA VAL A 256 37.96 -11.64 75.80
C VAL A 256 37.52 -12.62 76.88
N LEU A 257 36.75 -13.65 76.52
CA LEU A 257 36.34 -14.68 77.47
C LEU A 257 37.54 -15.49 77.98
N ASN A 258 38.47 -15.85 77.10
CA ASN A 258 39.70 -16.54 77.51
C ASN A 258 40.58 -15.66 78.41
N HIS A 259 40.70 -14.36 78.11
CA HIS A 259 41.42 -13.43 78.96
C HIS A 259 40.75 -13.28 80.34
N HIS A 260 39.42 -13.23 80.40
CA HIS A 260 38.68 -13.19 81.65
C HIS A 260 38.89 -14.47 82.47
N ILE A 261 38.86 -15.65 81.84
CA ILE A 261 39.13 -16.93 82.52
C ILE A 261 40.56 -16.95 83.08
N LEU A 262 41.55 -16.48 82.31
CA LEU A 262 42.93 -16.38 82.77
C LEU A 262 43.10 -15.39 83.93
N LEU A 263 42.42 -14.24 83.90
CA LEU A 263 42.42 -13.27 85.00
C LEU A 263 41.77 -13.87 86.26
N THR A 264 40.63 -14.54 86.13
CA THR A 264 39.95 -15.19 87.26
C THR A 264 40.78 -16.32 87.86
N LEU A 265 41.49 -17.10 87.03
CA LEU A 265 42.44 -18.10 87.52
C LEU A 265 43.64 -17.47 88.22
N MET A 266 44.19 -16.38 87.65
CA MET A 266 45.31 -15.66 88.26
C MET A 266 44.92 -15.05 89.62
N GLU A 267 43.73 -14.46 89.73
CA GLU A 267 43.20 -13.89 90.96
C GLU A 267 42.93 -14.98 92.02
N LYS A 268 42.31 -16.11 91.64
CA LYS A 268 42.11 -17.25 92.54
C LYS A 268 43.45 -17.83 93.04
N VAL A 269 44.46 -17.97 92.17
CA VAL A 269 45.81 -18.44 92.55
C VAL A 269 46.51 -17.45 93.48
N ASN A 270 46.41 -16.15 93.20
CA ASN A 270 47.02 -15.12 94.04
C ASN A 270 46.35 -15.02 95.42
N GLY A 271 45.02 -15.22 95.49
CA GLY A 271 44.27 -15.33 96.75
C GLY A 271 44.70 -16.52 97.61
N ILE A 272 44.94 -17.68 96.99
CA ILE A 272 45.46 -18.88 97.67
C ILE A 272 46.90 -18.66 98.15
N GLN A 273 47.74 -17.98 97.37
CA GLN A 273 49.11 -17.65 97.77
C GLN A 273 49.15 -16.63 98.91
N ALA A 274 48.27 -15.63 98.93
CA ALA A 274 48.13 -14.68 100.04
C ALA A 274 47.59 -15.36 101.30
N HIS A 275 46.60 -16.26 101.18
CA HIS A 275 46.09 -17.05 102.31
C HIS A 275 47.16 -18.02 102.85
N LYS A 276 48.00 -18.56 101.96
CA LYS A 276 49.19 -19.33 102.36
C LYS A 276 50.15 -18.43 103.12
N GLN A 277 50.47 -17.23 102.64
CA GLN A 277 51.44 -16.33 103.27
C GLN A 277 50.99 -15.80 104.65
N ILE A 278 49.69 -15.56 104.84
CA ILE A 278 49.10 -15.21 106.15
C ILE A 278 49.13 -16.40 107.12
N SER A 279 49.10 -17.64 106.62
CA SER A 279 49.23 -18.87 107.42
C SER A 279 50.65 -19.15 107.92
N TRP A 280 51.70 -18.47 107.43
CA TRP A 280 53.09 -18.67 107.89
C TRP A 280 53.57 -17.62 108.90
N GLU A 281 52.78 -16.58 109.22
CA GLU A 281 53.15 -15.53 110.20
C GLU A 281 52.46 -15.65 111.57
N MET A 282 51.61 -16.66 111.77
CA MET A 282 50.98 -16.93 113.07
C MET A 282 51.12 -18.43 113.40
N ASP A 283 51.90 -18.68 114.44
CA ASP A 283 52.09 -19.92 115.19
C ASP A 283 53.08 -21.00 114.67
N SER A 284 54.11 -21.12 115.50
CA SER A 284 55.15 -22.14 115.61
C SER A 284 54.56 -23.49 116.04
N ASP A 285 55.15 -24.56 115.53
CA ASP A 285 55.14 -25.93 116.08
C ASP A 285 53.80 -26.65 116.23
N SER A 286 53.33 -27.26 115.13
CA SER A 286 53.06 -28.71 115.06
C SER A 286 52.31 -29.06 113.80
N GLU A 287 52.68 -30.19 113.21
CA GLU A 287 52.22 -30.73 111.95
C GLU A 287 50.68 -30.77 111.83
N SER A 288 50.13 -30.07 110.84
CA SER A 288 48.90 -30.51 110.18
C SER A 288 49.02 -30.26 108.68
N GLU A 289 49.08 -31.35 107.92
CA GLU A 289 48.99 -31.36 106.46
C GLU A 289 47.70 -30.66 106.03
N VAL A 290 47.81 -29.44 105.50
CA VAL A 290 46.67 -28.72 104.92
C VAL A 290 46.30 -29.41 103.60
N GLU A 291 45.12 -30.03 103.59
CA GLU A 291 44.50 -30.79 102.50
C GLU A 291 44.37 -29.98 101.21
N TRP A 292 45.22 -30.28 100.22
CA TRP A 292 45.06 -29.80 98.84
C TRP A 292 43.96 -30.55 98.07
N CYS A 293 43.51 -31.70 98.57
CA CYS A 293 42.56 -32.57 97.87
C CYS A 293 41.09 -32.24 98.15
N SER A 294 40.75 -31.64 99.30
CA SER A 294 39.34 -31.34 99.64
C SER A 294 38.76 -30.15 98.86
N TRP A 295 39.61 -29.33 98.24
CA TRP A 295 39.19 -28.24 97.35
C TRP A 295 38.85 -28.73 95.93
N LEU A 296 39.57 -29.73 95.41
CA LEU A 296 39.31 -30.30 94.07
C LEU A 296 37.96 -31.05 94.01
N GLU A 297 37.54 -31.62 95.14
CA GLU A 297 36.32 -32.44 95.23
C GLU A 297 35.04 -31.59 95.39
N LYS A 298 35.14 -30.36 95.90
CA LYS A 298 33.96 -29.55 96.30
C LYS A 298 33.40 -28.63 95.21
N GLU A 299 34.11 -28.42 94.10
CA GLU A 299 33.62 -27.66 92.93
C GLU A 299 33.13 -28.61 91.80
N LEU A 300 32.96 -29.91 92.10
CA LEU A 300 32.53 -30.95 91.13
C LEU A 300 31.24 -31.70 91.54
N GLN A 301 30.21 -30.99 92.04
CA GLN A 301 28.82 -31.43 92.08
C GLN A 301 27.95 -30.16 91.92
N GLU A 302 27.07 -29.97 90.94
CA GLU A 302 26.23 -30.86 90.15
C GLU A 302 26.10 -30.35 88.70
N GLU A 303 25.58 -31.25 87.87
CA GLU A 303 24.89 -31.05 86.59
C GLU A 303 25.67 -31.16 85.26
N VAL A 304 25.19 -32.16 84.50
CA VAL A 304 25.09 -32.23 83.03
C VAL A 304 26.29 -32.84 82.29
N ASP A 305 26.17 -34.17 82.16
CA ASP A 305 25.82 -34.83 80.89
C ASP A 305 26.97 -35.21 79.93
N SER A 306 26.83 -36.42 79.37
CA SER A 306 27.51 -36.93 78.17
C SER A 306 29.06 -37.03 78.30
N LEU A 307 29.73 -38.14 78.02
CA LEU A 307 29.66 -39.03 76.88
C LEU A 307 30.67 -40.12 77.26
N GLN A 308 30.27 -41.38 77.47
CA GLN A 308 30.61 -42.46 76.53
C GLN A 308 31.84 -42.09 75.67
N ASP A 309 33.03 -42.52 76.08
CA ASP A 309 34.22 -42.54 75.22
C ASP A 309 33.99 -43.64 74.15
N PRO A 310 33.80 -43.32 72.86
CA PRO A 310 33.84 -44.31 71.80
C PRO A 310 35.23 -44.28 71.19
N ASP A 311 35.93 -45.41 71.33
CA ASP A 311 37.19 -45.68 70.64
C ASP A 311 37.16 -45.16 69.20
N TYR A 312 38.19 -44.36 68.89
CA TYR A 312 38.53 -43.86 67.57
C TYR A 312 38.89 -45.05 66.65
N LEU A 313 37.88 -45.63 65.99
CA LEU A 313 38.08 -46.60 64.92
C LEU A 313 38.09 -45.88 63.57
N LEU A 314 39.26 -45.92 62.92
CA LEU A 314 39.42 -45.66 61.50
C LEU A 314 38.44 -46.52 60.68
N PRO A 315 37.83 -45.98 59.61
CA PRO A 315 37.00 -46.77 58.70
C PRO A 315 37.80 -47.92 58.10
N VAL A 316 37.40 -49.15 58.44
CA VAL A 316 37.78 -50.35 57.69
C VAL A 316 37.12 -50.22 56.33
N GLU A 317 37.96 -50.14 55.30
CA GLU A 317 37.61 -50.27 53.90
C GLU A 317 36.89 -51.60 53.67
N GLN A 318 35.57 -51.55 53.52
CA GLN A 318 34.80 -52.60 52.90
C GLN A 318 34.79 -52.32 51.40
N GLU A 319 35.90 -52.65 50.74
CA GLU A 319 35.90 -52.71 49.29
C GLU A 319 35.08 -53.90 48.81
N VAL A 320 34.18 -53.54 47.91
CA VAL A 320 33.35 -54.37 47.06
C VAL A 320 34.20 -55.40 46.33
N SER A 321 33.78 -56.65 46.46
CA SER A 321 34.18 -57.75 45.60
C SER A 321 33.62 -57.56 44.18
N GLU A 322 34.35 -58.08 43.20
CA GLU A 322 33.95 -58.33 41.80
C GLU A 322 34.25 -57.22 40.78
N ASN A 323 35.49 -57.17 40.25
CA ASN A 323 35.79 -57.83 38.97
C ASN A 323 37.25 -57.67 38.53
N SER A 324 37.74 -58.75 37.95
CA SER A 324 39.11 -59.08 37.57
C SER A 324 39.51 -58.68 36.14
N LEU A 325 40.83 -58.47 35.95
CA LEU A 325 41.64 -58.71 34.72
C LEU A 325 41.34 -57.78 33.51
N VAL A 326 42.31 -57.09 32.88
CA VAL A 326 43.66 -57.49 32.44
C VAL A 326 44.57 -56.25 32.35
N GLU A 327 45.82 -56.48 32.78
CA GLU A 327 47.13 -55.88 32.46
C GLU A 327 47.18 -54.87 31.29
N ASN A 328 48.09 -53.89 31.21
CA ASN A 328 49.54 -54.03 31.38
C ASN A 328 50.29 -52.67 31.47
N ASN A 329 51.36 -52.70 32.28
CA ASN A 329 52.64 -51.99 32.18
C ASN A 329 52.73 -50.49 32.51
N SER A 330 53.77 -49.94 33.13
CA SER A 330 54.89 -50.41 33.99
C SER A 330 55.73 -49.14 34.26
N SER A 331 55.83 -48.67 35.50
CA SER A 331 57.06 -48.02 36.05
C SER A 331 56.84 -47.49 37.47
N SER A 332 57.28 -48.33 38.40
CA SER A 332 57.50 -48.10 39.82
C SER A 332 58.46 -46.94 40.08
N PHE A 333 58.25 -46.16 41.15
CA PHE A 333 59.22 -46.04 42.24
C PHE A 333 58.63 -45.26 43.43
N SER A 334 58.21 -45.99 44.46
CA SER A 334 57.97 -45.47 45.81
C SER A 334 59.28 -45.50 46.61
N THR A 335 59.85 -44.34 46.95
CA THR A 335 60.93 -44.26 47.93
C THR A 335 60.41 -43.90 49.31
N VAL A 336 60.30 -44.94 50.13
CA VAL A 336 60.10 -44.89 51.57
C VAL A 336 61.24 -44.11 52.24
N ARG A 337 60.88 -43.06 52.98
CA ARG A 337 61.78 -42.21 53.77
C ARG A 337 62.20 -42.96 55.05
N ARG A 338 63.36 -43.65 55.03
CA ARG A 338 63.96 -44.29 56.22
C ARG A 338 64.74 -43.25 57.04
N TYR A 339 64.40 -43.14 58.32
CA TYR A 339 65.20 -42.46 59.34
C TYR A 339 66.22 -43.45 59.93
N ASN A 340 67.51 -43.14 59.82
CA ASN A 340 68.59 -43.89 60.48
C ASN A 340 69.19 -43.03 61.60
N LEU A 341 69.01 -43.48 62.84
CA LEU A 341 69.64 -42.90 64.04
C LEU A 341 71.01 -43.57 64.25
N ARG A 342 72.09 -42.77 64.18
CA ARG A 342 73.41 -42.82 64.89
C ARG A 342 74.00 -44.22 65.26
N ASN A 343 75.30 -44.52 65.15
CA ASN A 343 76.48 -43.75 65.59
C ASN A 343 77.79 -44.54 65.36
N ARG A 344 78.93 -43.80 65.33
CA ARG A 344 80.33 -44.20 65.62
C ARG A 344 81.01 -45.12 64.60
N SER A 345 82.27 -44.93 64.21
CA SER A 345 83.41 -44.24 64.79
C SER A 345 84.60 -44.26 63.80
N LEU A 346 85.57 -43.33 63.94
CA LEU A 346 87.03 -43.48 63.73
C LEU A 346 87.49 -44.09 62.38
N GLN A 347 88.40 -43.54 61.58
CA GLN A 347 89.65 -42.85 61.90
C GLN A 347 90.30 -42.40 60.58
N ARG A 348 91.07 -41.30 60.65
CA ARG A 348 92.03 -40.74 59.70
C ARG A 348 92.71 -41.74 58.74
N PHE A 349 92.91 -41.34 57.48
CA PHE A 349 94.10 -40.59 57.06
C PHE A 349 93.80 -39.70 55.86
#